data_AF-A0A6G0RR98-F1
#
_entry.id   AF-A0A6G0RR98-F1
#
_cell.length_a   1.000
_cell.length_b   1.000
_cell.length_c   1.000
_cell.angle_alpha   90.00
_cell.angle_beta   90.00
_cell.angle_gamma   90.00
#
_symmetry.space_group_name_H-M   'P 1'
#
loop_
_entity.id
_entity.type
_entity.pdbx_description
1 polymer ?
#
loop_
_entity_poly.entity_id
_entity_poly.type
_entity_poly.pdbx_seq_one_letter_code
_entity_poly.pdbx_strand_id
1 'polypeptide(L)'
;MEVQPALRHGHLNVRYNRPPPTARHRMMNLWHQSQIGHRSEYSVERLVAFRDYYRRTSVARVVAVCILTPIPAMTMTLLIDCTPLRPPSEGWRANYAFWIRWFLALIVVSAGATAQVRELILPGTISDAGVVVITLVTAAIDVLVAMLVAALWRFPIPFGYILMVGPYLVILLGVTLMVIGRRALAESPVLREQLKSQATIVCAQGLVAMAYPFLTAIFTQLSGPQQTALVIVMPVFKFITKRVIADAAVGLHEHVGPIVVFSVDVFSVFYVAMSMQISKTMVTTLLIIASDSFHVVIALRDILRQVTAIQTRRGEELSGVNYLDDLISMVRTIFDDDKVAAPRTNPIRILAPCPLLLSDESSSFLDKI
;
A
#
# COMPACT_ATOMS: atom_id res chain seq x y z
N MET A 1 -8.42 7.84 55.05
CA MET A 1 -8.48 8.82 53.94
C MET A 1 -8.58 7.99 52.68
N GLU A 2 -9.81 7.84 52.23
CA GLU A 2 -10.30 6.79 51.35
C GLU A 2 -10.26 7.30 49.91
N VAL A 3 -9.59 6.57 49.01
CA VAL A 3 -9.41 6.95 47.61
C VAL A 3 -10.66 6.52 46.83
N GLN A 4 -11.39 7.53 46.34
CA GLN A 4 -12.62 7.39 45.59
C GLN A 4 -12.33 6.85 44.17
N PRO A 5 -13.03 5.80 43.68
CA PRO A 5 -12.79 5.23 42.35
C PRO A 5 -13.43 6.07 41.24
N ALA A 6 -12.70 6.20 40.13
CA ALA A 6 -13.14 6.90 38.92
C ALA A 6 -14.42 6.27 38.34
N LEU A 7 -15.47 7.08 38.27
CA LEU A 7 -16.78 6.76 37.70
C LEU A 7 -16.68 6.43 36.20
N ARG A 8 -16.94 5.16 35.88
CA ARG A 8 -17.17 4.63 34.54
C ARG A 8 -18.34 5.39 33.88
N HIS A 9 -18.05 6.33 32.99
CA HIS A 9 -19.09 7.01 32.20
C HIS A 9 -19.72 6.02 31.22
N GLY A 10 -20.98 5.68 31.48
CA GLY A 10 -21.80 4.87 30.60
C GLY A 10 -22.09 5.62 29.30
N HIS A 11 -21.80 4.96 28.18
CA HIS A 11 -22.29 5.37 26.87
C HIS A 11 -23.83 5.37 26.88
N LEU A 12 -24.43 6.55 27.06
CA LEU A 12 -25.83 6.80 26.72
C LEU A 12 -25.95 6.74 25.19
N ASN A 13 -26.16 5.53 24.67
CA ASN A 13 -26.59 5.29 23.30
C ASN A 13 -28.01 5.85 23.12
N VAL A 14 -28.11 7.12 22.72
CA VAL A 14 -29.34 7.64 22.10
C VAL A 14 -29.50 6.93 20.76
N ARG A 15 -30.28 5.85 20.76
CA ARG A 15 -30.61 5.05 19.58
C ARG A 15 -31.57 5.85 18.71
N TYR A 16 -31.04 6.75 17.89
CA TYR A 16 -31.79 7.23 16.73
C TYR A 16 -32.10 6.02 15.86
N ASN A 17 -33.39 5.70 15.73
CA ASN A 17 -33.90 4.65 14.87
C ASN A 17 -33.74 5.12 13.41
N ARG A 18 -32.50 5.14 12.90
CA ARG A 18 -32.23 5.38 11.48
C ARG A 18 -32.82 4.20 10.70
N PRO A 19 -33.61 4.45 9.64
CA PRO A 19 -34.09 3.36 8.79
C PRO A 19 -32.89 2.55 8.28
N PRO A 20 -33.03 1.23 8.11
CA PRO A 20 -31.94 0.39 7.63
C PRO A 20 -31.40 0.98 6.32
N PRO A 21 -30.08 1.17 6.18
CA PRO A 21 -29.54 1.79 4.98
C PRO A 21 -29.93 0.93 3.79
N THR A 22 -30.57 1.57 2.80
CA THR A 22 -30.97 0.95 1.53
C THR A 22 -29.76 0.28 0.89
N ALA A 23 -29.99 -0.79 0.11
CA ALA A 23 -28.89 -1.51 -0.56
C ALA A 23 -27.99 -0.55 -1.37
N ARG A 24 -28.60 0.47 -2.00
CA ARG A 24 -27.89 1.56 -2.68
C ARG A 24 -26.98 2.36 -1.74
N HIS A 25 -27.42 2.75 -0.55
CA HIS A 25 -26.56 3.43 0.41
C HIS A 25 -25.46 2.52 0.96
N ARG A 26 -25.72 1.22 1.18
CA ARG A 26 -24.65 0.29 1.56
C ARG A 26 -23.62 0.15 0.45
N MET A 27 -24.05 0.00 -0.80
CA MET A 27 -23.15 -0.07 -1.96
C MET A 27 -22.37 1.23 -2.15
N MET A 28 -23.00 2.39 -1.96
CA MET A 28 -22.33 3.68 -2.09
C MET A 28 -21.33 3.91 -0.95
N ASN A 29 -21.68 3.54 0.28
CA ASN A 29 -20.74 3.56 1.40
C ASN A 29 -19.58 2.59 1.19
N LEU A 30 -19.85 1.38 0.71
CA LEU A 30 -18.81 0.40 0.35
C LEU A 30 -17.91 0.94 -0.77
N TRP A 31 -18.48 1.59 -1.78
CA TRP A 31 -17.75 2.24 -2.87
C TRP A 31 -16.87 3.38 -2.36
N HIS A 32 -17.41 4.29 -1.54
CA HIS A 32 -16.65 5.36 -0.89
C HIS A 32 -15.56 4.81 0.02
N GLN A 33 -15.84 3.74 0.77
CA GLN A 33 -14.84 3.04 1.58
C GLN A 33 -13.78 2.32 0.75
N SER A 34 -13.98 2.08 -0.55
CA SER A 34 -12.97 1.52 -1.46
C SER A 34 -12.13 2.59 -2.14
N GLN A 35 -12.63 3.83 -2.19
CA GLN A 35 -11.84 4.97 -2.64
C GLN A 35 -10.81 5.32 -1.57
N ILE A 36 -9.60 4.83 -1.79
CA ILE A 36 -8.41 5.01 -0.94
C ILE A 36 -8.18 6.49 -0.57
N GLY A 37 -8.48 7.41 -1.48
CA GLY A 37 -8.37 8.86 -1.25
C GLY A 37 -9.26 9.41 -0.15
N HIS A 38 -10.35 8.71 0.23
CA HIS A 38 -11.23 9.09 1.34
C HIS A 38 -10.91 8.35 2.65
N ARG A 39 -9.99 7.37 2.64
CA ARG A 39 -9.57 6.64 3.85
C ARG A 39 -8.35 7.25 4.54
N SER A 40 -7.52 8.01 3.82
CA SER A 40 -6.35 8.64 4.40
C SER A 40 -6.73 10.04 4.89
N GLU A 41 -6.86 10.20 6.20
CA GLU A 41 -6.89 11.52 6.82
C GLU A 41 -5.45 12.06 6.80
N TYR A 42 -5.17 13.01 5.90
CA TYR A 42 -3.86 13.64 5.76
C TYR A 42 -3.67 14.76 6.79
N SER A 43 -2.46 14.90 7.34
CA SER A 43 -2.10 16.05 8.19
C SER A 43 -2.07 17.36 7.44
N VAL A 44 -2.23 18.44 8.21
CA VAL A 44 -2.02 19.81 7.74
C VAL A 44 -0.60 19.99 7.19
N GLU A 45 0.42 19.44 7.88
CA GLU A 45 1.81 19.48 7.42
C GLU A 45 1.97 18.90 6.01
N ARG A 46 1.42 17.71 5.74
CA ARG A 46 1.51 17.09 4.40
C ARG A 46 0.77 17.90 3.34
N LEU A 47 -0.36 18.49 3.70
CA LEU A 47 -1.16 19.30 2.80
C LEU A 47 -0.42 20.59 2.40
N VAL A 48 0.22 21.25 3.36
CA VAL A 48 1.01 22.46 3.12
C VAL A 48 2.32 22.13 2.40
N ALA A 49 2.97 21.01 2.73
CA ALA A 49 4.14 20.51 1.99
C ALA A 49 3.81 20.23 0.52
N PHE A 50 2.62 19.68 0.23
CA PHE A 50 2.16 19.47 -1.15
C PHE A 50 1.99 20.80 -1.91
N ARG A 51 1.42 21.82 -1.28
CA ARG A 51 1.32 23.17 -1.86
C ARG A 51 2.70 23.74 -2.20
N ASP A 52 3.64 23.65 -1.27
CA ASP A 52 5.00 24.17 -1.46
C ASP A 52 5.73 23.42 -2.57
N TYR A 53 5.57 22.09 -2.61
CA TYR A 53 6.10 21.26 -3.69
C TYR A 53 5.51 21.65 -5.04
N TYR A 54 4.20 21.87 -5.12
CA TYR A 54 3.50 22.29 -6.34
C TYR A 54 4.01 23.65 -6.85
N ARG A 55 4.18 24.64 -5.96
CA ARG A 55 4.70 25.97 -6.34
C ARG A 55 6.16 25.93 -6.80
N ARG A 56 6.99 25.11 -6.15
CA ARG A 56 8.44 25.06 -6.40
C ARG A 56 8.82 24.17 -7.57
N THR A 57 7.98 23.20 -7.94
CA THR A 57 8.36 22.12 -8.84
C THR A 57 7.67 22.24 -10.19
N SER A 58 8.45 22.19 -11.27
CA SER A 58 7.93 22.17 -12.63
C SER A 58 7.21 20.85 -12.95
N VAL A 59 6.18 20.92 -13.80
CA VAL A 59 5.45 19.73 -14.28
C VAL A 59 6.39 18.73 -14.94
N ALA A 60 7.40 19.20 -15.68
CA ALA A 60 8.42 18.34 -16.29
C ALA A 60 9.17 17.50 -15.24
N ARG A 61 9.54 18.08 -14.10
CA ARG A 61 10.17 17.35 -12.99
C ARG A 61 9.22 16.31 -12.39
N VAL A 62 7.94 16.64 -12.21
CA VAL A 62 6.95 15.68 -11.69
C VAL A 62 6.80 14.49 -12.64
N VAL A 63 6.62 14.75 -13.94
CA VAL A 63 6.52 13.69 -14.96
C VAL A 63 7.79 12.84 -15.00
N ALA A 64 8.96 13.49 -14.97
CA ALA A 64 10.24 12.78 -14.94
C ALA A 64 10.36 11.89 -13.71
N VAL A 65 10.00 12.36 -12.51
CA VAL A 65 10.01 11.53 -11.29
C VAL A 65 9.09 10.33 -11.45
N CYS A 66 7.85 10.50 -11.94
CA CYS A 66 6.92 9.40 -12.14
C CYS A 66 7.44 8.33 -13.12
N ILE A 67 8.12 8.75 -14.20
CA ILE A 67 8.66 7.83 -15.21
C ILE A 67 9.98 7.18 -14.75
N LEU A 68 10.88 7.95 -14.12
CA LEU A 68 12.21 7.47 -13.74
C LEU A 68 12.20 6.61 -12.47
N THR A 69 11.28 6.85 -11.54
CA THR A 69 11.18 6.08 -10.27
C THR A 69 11.08 4.56 -10.47
N PRO A 70 10.25 4.01 -11.38
CA PRO A 70 10.18 2.56 -11.58
C PRO A 70 11.35 1.97 -12.38
N ILE A 71 12.14 2.78 -13.10
CA ILE A 71 13.18 2.26 -14.01
C ILE A 71 14.24 1.44 -13.28
N PRO A 72 14.85 1.88 -12.16
CA PRO A 72 15.84 1.08 -11.45
C PRO A 72 15.34 -0.32 -11.06
N ALA A 73 14.10 -0.40 -10.58
CA ALA A 73 13.47 -1.68 -10.22
C ALA A 73 13.27 -2.57 -11.45
N MET A 74 12.77 -2.00 -12.56
CA MET A 74 12.59 -2.73 -13.82
C MET A 74 13.92 -3.21 -14.40
N THR A 75 14.95 -2.35 -14.40
CA THR A 75 16.30 -2.71 -14.87
C THR A 75 16.89 -3.84 -14.04
N MET A 76 16.79 -3.78 -12.71
CA MET A 76 17.27 -4.87 -11.86
C MET A 76 16.55 -6.19 -12.13
N THR A 77 15.21 -6.17 -12.27
CA THR A 77 14.44 -7.36 -12.64
C THR A 77 14.89 -7.93 -13.98
N LEU A 78 15.06 -7.09 -15.00
CA LEU A 78 15.55 -7.52 -16.31
C LEU A 78 16.96 -8.12 -16.23
N LEU A 79 17.88 -7.50 -15.49
CA LEU A 79 19.24 -8.01 -15.30
C LEU A 79 19.24 -9.39 -14.63
N ILE A 80 18.40 -9.58 -13.60
CA ILE A 80 18.22 -10.89 -12.97
C ILE A 80 17.66 -11.88 -14.00
N ASP A 81 16.67 -11.48 -14.79
CA ASP A 81 16.00 -12.37 -15.74
C ASP A 81 16.82 -12.75 -16.96
N CYS A 82 17.78 -11.90 -17.36
CA CYS A 82 18.71 -12.17 -18.45
C CYS A 82 19.72 -13.29 -18.14
N THR A 83 19.82 -13.74 -16.88
CA THR A 83 20.75 -14.83 -16.54
C THR A 83 20.20 -16.17 -17.07
N PRO A 84 20.93 -16.86 -17.97
CA PRO A 84 20.43 -18.05 -18.65
C PRO A 84 20.24 -19.22 -17.68
N LEU A 85 19.14 -19.94 -17.83
CA LEU A 85 18.82 -21.14 -17.05
C LEU A 85 19.09 -22.40 -17.87
N ARG A 86 19.50 -23.47 -17.19
CA ARG A 86 19.62 -24.79 -17.81
C ARG A 86 18.27 -25.51 -17.82
N PRO A 87 18.11 -26.56 -18.62
CA PRO A 87 16.92 -27.41 -18.58
C PRO A 87 16.65 -27.90 -17.14
N PRO A 88 15.40 -27.85 -16.66
CA PRO A 88 15.06 -28.31 -15.32
C PRO A 88 15.30 -29.81 -15.10
N SER A 89 15.38 -30.59 -16.19
CA SER A 89 15.69 -32.03 -16.17
C SER A 89 17.10 -32.35 -15.66
N GLU A 90 18.04 -31.41 -15.72
CA GLU A 90 19.40 -31.57 -15.16
C GLU A 90 19.43 -31.51 -13.62
N GLY A 91 18.29 -31.21 -13.00
CA GLY A 91 18.14 -31.18 -11.54
C GLY A 91 18.65 -29.89 -10.90
N TRP A 92 18.43 -29.79 -9.59
CA TRP A 92 18.65 -28.56 -8.83
C TRP A 92 20.13 -28.15 -8.70
N ARG A 93 21.05 -29.12 -8.69
CA ARG A 93 22.50 -28.85 -8.54
C ARG A 93 23.11 -28.25 -9.81
N ALA A 94 22.68 -28.71 -10.98
CA ALA A 94 23.16 -28.18 -12.26
C ALA A 94 22.65 -26.76 -12.54
N ASN A 95 21.52 -26.40 -11.92
CA ASN A 95 20.84 -25.10 -12.08
C ASN A 95 21.32 -24.06 -11.05
N TYR A 96 22.64 -23.87 -10.87
CA TYR A 96 23.18 -22.89 -9.92
C TYR A 96 22.75 -21.44 -10.23
N ALA A 97 22.61 -21.10 -11.52
CA ALA A 97 22.14 -19.79 -11.97
C ALA A 97 20.73 -19.45 -11.47
N PHE A 98 19.85 -20.46 -11.31
CA PHE A 98 18.52 -20.28 -10.75
C PHE A 98 18.57 -19.79 -9.29
N TRP A 99 19.44 -20.39 -8.48
CA TRP A 99 19.61 -20.03 -7.08
C TRP A 99 20.21 -18.62 -6.91
N ILE A 100 21.15 -18.25 -7.79
CA ILE A 100 21.71 -16.89 -7.82
C ILE A 100 20.62 -15.87 -8.15
N ARG A 101 19.79 -16.12 -9.17
CA ARG A 101 18.67 -15.25 -9.53
C ARG A 101 17.69 -15.08 -8.37
N TRP A 102 17.31 -16.20 -7.73
CA TRP A 102 16.41 -16.18 -6.58
C TRP A 102 17.01 -15.36 -5.43
N PHE A 103 18.29 -15.57 -5.11
CA PHE A 103 19.00 -14.83 -4.06
C PHE A 103 19.02 -13.32 -4.33
N LEU A 104 19.38 -12.91 -5.56
CA LEU A 104 19.40 -11.50 -5.94
C LEU A 104 18.01 -10.85 -5.88
N ALA A 105 16.98 -11.56 -6.36
CA ALA A 105 15.61 -11.08 -6.29
C ALA A 105 15.16 -10.87 -4.83
N LEU A 106 15.48 -11.81 -3.94
CA LEU A 106 15.15 -11.70 -2.53
C LEU A 106 15.92 -10.59 -1.82
N ILE A 107 17.17 -10.31 -2.19
CA ILE A 107 17.88 -9.13 -1.66
C ILE A 107 17.08 -7.86 -1.97
N VAL A 108 16.61 -7.69 -3.21
CA VAL A 108 15.83 -6.49 -3.60
C VAL A 108 14.50 -6.43 -2.83
N VAL A 109 13.79 -7.56 -2.73
CA VAL A 109 12.49 -7.64 -2.03
C VAL A 109 12.67 -7.40 -0.52
N SER A 110 13.65 -8.04 0.11
CA SER A 110 13.93 -7.87 1.54
C SER A 110 14.45 -6.48 1.86
N ALA A 111 15.23 -5.85 0.99
CA ALA A 111 15.65 -4.45 1.15
C ALA A 111 14.43 -3.52 1.14
N GLY A 112 13.52 -3.68 0.17
CA GLY A 112 12.29 -2.90 0.09
C GLY A 112 11.37 -3.11 1.30
N ALA A 113 11.17 -4.36 1.73
CA ALA A 113 10.36 -4.68 2.90
C ALA A 113 10.98 -4.11 4.19
N THR A 114 12.30 -4.21 4.35
CA THR A 114 13.00 -3.69 5.53
C THR A 114 12.99 -2.16 5.54
N ALA A 115 13.12 -1.51 4.38
CA ALA A 115 12.98 -0.06 4.28
C ALA A 115 11.58 0.42 4.69
N GLN A 116 10.53 -0.26 4.22
CA GLN A 116 9.14 0.01 4.63
C GLN A 116 8.96 -0.14 6.15
N VAL A 117 9.50 -1.21 6.74
CA VAL A 117 9.43 -1.40 8.21
C VAL A 117 10.19 -0.27 8.91
N ARG A 118 11.40 0.05 8.47
CA ARG A 118 12.26 1.07 9.10
C ARG A 118 11.64 2.46 9.10
N GLU A 119 10.97 2.85 8.01
CA GLU A 119 10.31 4.16 7.90
C GLU A 119 9.11 4.32 8.85
N LEU A 120 8.54 3.22 9.32
CA LEU A 120 7.28 3.20 10.05
C LEU A 120 7.40 2.79 11.52
N ILE A 121 8.60 2.38 11.94
CA ILE A 121 8.94 2.14 13.35
C ILE A 121 9.70 3.33 13.92
N LEU A 122 9.86 3.34 15.26
CA LEU A 122 10.61 4.36 15.97
C LEU A 122 12.01 4.61 15.33
N PRO A 123 12.36 5.86 15.00
CA PRO A 123 13.65 6.20 14.41
C PRO A 123 14.81 5.67 15.27
N GLY A 124 15.85 5.16 14.60
CA GLY A 124 17.03 4.61 15.27
C GLY A 124 16.91 3.17 15.77
N THR A 125 15.75 2.52 15.63
CA THR A 125 15.59 1.10 16.04
C THR A 125 16.39 0.14 15.15
N ILE A 126 16.47 0.41 13.85
CA ILE A 126 17.24 -0.39 12.89
C ILE A 126 18.33 0.49 12.28
N SER A 127 19.58 0.08 12.46
CA SER A 127 20.76 0.72 11.87
C SER A 127 20.92 0.36 10.39
N ASP A 128 21.72 1.13 9.63
CA ASP A 128 22.00 0.82 8.22
C ASP A 128 22.65 -0.56 8.06
N ALA A 129 23.58 -0.90 8.97
CA ALA A 129 24.17 -2.24 9.03
C ALA A 129 23.11 -3.31 9.34
N GLY A 130 22.14 -3.00 10.21
CA GLY A 130 21.00 -3.87 10.50
C GLY A 130 20.15 -4.15 9.26
N VAL A 131 19.89 -3.15 8.41
CA VAL A 131 19.17 -3.34 7.14
C VAL A 131 19.92 -4.30 6.21
N VAL A 132 21.23 -4.12 6.08
CA VAL A 132 22.08 -5.00 5.24
C VAL A 132 22.05 -6.44 5.76
N VAL A 133 22.18 -6.62 7.08
CA VAL A 133 22.11 -7.93 7.73
C VAL A 133 20.74 -8.59 7.51
N ILE A 134 19.64 -7.87 7.78
CA ILE A 134 18.27 -8.41 7.60
C ILE A 134 18.10 -8.89 6.16
N THR A 135 18.51 -8.05 5.20
CA THR A 135 18.35 -8.33 3.78
C THR A 135 19.14 -9.56 3.33
N LEU A 136 20.45 -9.59 3.61
CA LEU A 136 21.32 -10.67 3.15
C LEU A 136 21.03 -12.00 3.84
N VAL A 137 20.80 -11.97 5.16
CA VAL A 137 20.54 -13.18 5.95
C VAL A 137 19.18 -13.76 5.60
N THR A 138 18.14 -12.94 5.43
CA THR A 138 16.81 -13.42 5.01
C THR A 138 16.88 -14.09 3.65
N ALA A 139 17.52 -13.44 2.66
CA ALA A 139 17.67 -13.99 1.32
C ALA A 139 18.48 -15.30 1.33
N ALA A 140 19.56 -15.38 2.11
CA ALA A 140 20.39 -16.57 2.20
C ALA A 140 19.64 -17.75 2.82
N ILE A 141 18.96 -17.54 3.95
CA ILE A 141 18.20 -18.59 4.63
C ILE A 141 17.05 -19.08 3.74
N ASP A 142 16.31 -18.18 3.08
CA ASP A 142 15.21 -18.58 2.20
C ASP A 142 15.68 -19.44 1.03
N VAL A 143 16.77 -19.05 0.35
CA VAL A 143 17.36 -19.84 -0.75
C VAL A 143 17.88 -21.18 -0.26
N LEU A 144 18.50 -21.24 0.93
CA LEU A 144 18.92 -22.51 1.55
C LEU A 144 17.72 -23.43 1.82
N VAL A 145 16.62 -22.87 2.35
CA VAL A 145 15.37 -23.62 2.57
C VAL A 145 14.77 -24.09 1.24
N ALA A 146 14.75 -23.23 0.21
CA ALA A 146 14.28 -23.60 -1.12
C ALA A 146 15.11 -24.73 -1.75
N MET A 147 16.44 -24.67 -1.61
CA MET A 147 17.34 -25.73 -2.07
C MET A 147 17.09 -27.03 -1.32
N LEU A 148 16.86 -26.98 0.00
CA LEU A 148 16.52 -28.15 0.80
C LEU A 148 15.18 -28.76 0.33
N VAL A 149 14.14 -27.95 0.12
CA VAL A 149 12.85 -28.42 -0.42
C VAL A 149 13.02 -29.05 -1.80
N ALA A 150 13.80 -28.43 -2.68
CA ALA A 150 14.09 -28.96 -4.02
C ALA A 150 14.86 -30.29 -3.96
N ALA A 151 15.76 -30.44 -2.99
CA ALA A 151 16.54 -31.66 -2.78
C ALA A 151 15.71 -32.81 -2.19
N LEU A 152 14.79 -32.49 -1.26
CA LEU A 152 13.96 -33.48 -0.56
C LEU A 152 12.71 -33.90 -1.35
N TRP A 153 12.16 -33.02 -2.19
CA TRP A 153 10.89 -33.26 -2.86
C TRP A 153 11.02 -33.38 -4.38
N ARG A 154 11.18 -32.26 -5.08
CA ARG A 154 11.30 -32.23 -6.55
C ARG A 154 11.85 -30.89 -7.01
N PHE A 155 12.66 -30.91 -8.07
CA PHE A 155 13.05 -29.73 -8.83
C PHE A 155 12.43 -29.74 -10.24
N PRO A 156 11.88 -28.62 -10.74
CA PRO A 156 11.61 -27.37 -10.02
C PRO A 156 10.50 -27.56 -8.98
N ILE A 157 10.49 -26.72 -7.93
CA ILE A 157 9.51 -26.81 -6.84
C ILE A 157 8.10 -26.50 -7.41
N PRO A 158 7.12 -27.40 -7.29
CA PRO A 158 5.75 -27.14 -7.73
C PRO A 158 5.18 -25.93 -7.00
N PHE A 159 4.70 -24.93 -7.75
CA PHE A 159 4.23 -23.65 -7.17
C PHE A 159 5.26 -22.98 -6.25
N GLY A 160 6.56 -23.11 -6.55
CA GLY A 160 7.65 -22.71 -5.65
C GLY A 160 7.52 -21.29 -5.08
N TYR A 161 7.10 -20.31 -5.89
CA TYR A 161 6.86 -18.96 -5.40
C TYR A 161 5.77 -18.91 -4.31
N ILE A 162 4.61 -19.52 -4.55
CA ILE A 162 3.48 -19.56 -3.60
C ILE A 162 3.90 -20.31 -2.32
N LEU A 163 4.58 -21.44 -2.48
CA LEU A 163 5.00 -22.27 -1.34
C LEU A 163 6.02 -21.56 -0.45
N MET A 164 6.92 -20.76 -1.03
CA MET A 164 8.01 -20.11 -0.31
C MET A 164 7.65 -18.74 0.28
N VAL A 165 6.53 -18.11 -0.08
CA VAL A 165 6.10 -16.85 0.57
C VAL A 165 5.93 -17.01 2.08
N GLY A 166 5.30 -18.09 2.53
CA GLY A 166 5.11 -18.36 3.97
C GLY A 166 6.44 -18.46 4.74
N PRO A 167 7.34 -19.38 4.35
CA PRO A 167 8.70 -19.47 4.90
C PRO A 167 9.44 -18.13 4.87
N TYR A 168 9.42 -17.42 3.74
CA TYR A 168 10.05 -16.12 3.58
C TYR A 168 9.58 -15.11 4.65
N LEU A 169 8.28 -15.00 4.86
CA LEU A 169 7.71 -14.07 5.86
C LEU A 169 8.17 -14.40 7.29
N VAL A 170 8.20 -15.70 7.63
CA VAL A 170 8.67 -16.16 8.95
C VAL A 170 10.16 -15.86 9.14
N ILE A 171 10.97 -16.10 8.12
CA ILE A 171 12.41 -15.82 8.14
C ILE A 171 12.64 -14.31 8.28
N LEU A 172 12.00 -13.49 7.44
CA LEU A 172 12.13 -12.03 7.48
C LEU A 172 11.76 -11.46 8.86
N LEU A 173 10.63 -11.90 9.43
CA LEU A 173 10.22 -11.49 10.77
C LEU A 173 11.22 -11.96 11.83
N GLY A 174 11.65 -13.22 11.77
CA GLY A 174 12.61 -13.79 12.72
C GLY A 174 13.95 -13.06 12.73
N VAL A 175 14.53 -12.80 11.56
CA VAL A 175 15.78 -12.08 11.40
C VAL A 175 15.63 -10.62 11.85
N THR A 176 14.53 -9.96 11.51
CA THR A 176 14.24 -8.59 11.95
C THR A 176 14.18 -8.50 13.48
N LEU A 177 13.45 -9.43 14.14
CA LEU A 177 13.37 -9.48 15.59
C LEU A 177 14.73 -9.78 16.25
N MET A 178 15.56 -10.59 15.60
CA MET A 178 16.93 -10.87 16.06
C MET A 178 17.82 -9.63 16.00
N VAL A 179 17.73 -8.83 14.93
CA VAL A 179 18.52 -7.60 14.75
C VAL A 179 18.09 -6.49 15.69
N ILE A 180 16.77 -6.32 15.94
CA ILE A 180 16.25 -5.37 16.93
C ILE A 180 16.64 -5.79 18.36
N GLY A 181 16.65 -7.11 18.61
CA GLY A 181 17.03 -7.70 19.87
C GLY A 181 15.90 -7.72 20.91
N ARG A 182 15.96 -8.71 21.80
CA ARG A 182 14.95 -8.94 22.84
C ARG A 182 14.84 -7.82 23.86
N ARG A 183 15.94 -7.11 24.13
CA ARG A 183 16.02 -6.04 25.13
C ARG A 183 15.27 -4.77 24.68
N ALA A 184 15.54 -4.28 23.47
CA ALA A 184 14.82 -3.15 22.89
C ALA A 184 13.31 -3.44 22.78
N LEU A 185 12.96 -4.68 22.46
CA LEU A 185 11.57 -5.11 22.45
C LEU A 185 10.96 -5.17 23.85
N ALA A 186 11.71 -5.54 24.90
CA ALA A 186 11.23 -5.56 26.28
C ALA A 186 10.98 -4.16 26.85
N GLU A 187 11.82 -3.20 26.48
CA GLU A 187 11.81 -1.85 27.04
C GLU A 187 10.70 -0.96 26.43
N SER A 188 10.30 -1.18 25.17
CA SER A 188 9.30 -0.33 24.48
C SER A 188 8.03 -1.09 24.09
N PRO A 189 6.88 -0.87 24.77
CA PRO A 189 5.60 -1.43 24.35
C PRO A 189 5.12 -0.84 23.00
N VAL A 190 5.48 0.41 22.71
CA VAL A 190 5.15 1.10 21.45
C VAL A 190 5.82 0.39 20.27
N LEU A 191 7.10 0.03 20.41
CA LEU A 191 7.83 -0.68 19.36
C LEU A 191 7.19 -2.04 19.04
N ARG A 192 6.70 -2.76 20.05
CA ARG A 192 5.99 -4.04 19.84
C ARG A 192 4.73 -3.86 19.01
N GLU A 193 3.96 -2.82 19.32
CA GLU A 193 2.72 -2.53 18.61
C GLU A 193 2.99 -2.14 17.15
N GLN A 194 3.99 -1.29 16.91
CA GLN A 194 4.43 -0.92 15.57
C GLN A 194 4.91 -2.14 14.77
N LEU A 195 5.77 -2.99 15.35
CA LEU A 195 6.23 -4.22 14.68
C LEU A 195 5.09 -5.20 14.39
N LYS A 196 4.10 -5.31 15.30
CA LYS A 196 2.92 -6.15 15.08
C LYS A 196 2.06 -5.61 13.92
N SER A 197 1.87 -4.30 13.85
CA SER A 197 1.17 -3.66 12.72
C SER A 197 1.91 -3.90 11.42
N GLN A 198 3.24 -3.68 11.39
CA GLN A 198 4.07 -3.95 10.22
C GLN A 198 4.01 -5.42 9.78
N ALA A 199 4.14 -6.36 10.71
CA ALA A 199 4.03 -7.79 10.42
C ALA A 199 2.66 -8.12 9.79
N THR A 200 1.58 -7.52 10.30
CA THR A 200 0.24 -7.70 9.72
C THR A 200 0.16 -7.21 8.28
N ILE A 201 0.76 -6.05 7.98
CA ILE A 201 0.77 -5.46 6.64
C ILE A 201 1.59 -6.30 5.67
N VAL A 202 2.81 -6.67 6.05
CA VAL A 202 3.71 -7.48 5.21
C VAL A 202 3.09 -8.86 4.96
N CYS A 203 2.44 -9.46 5.95
CA CYS A 203 1.67 -10.69 5.76
C CYS A 203 0.48 -10.51 4.80
N ALA A 204 -0.27 -9.40 4.92
CA ALA A 204 -1.37 -9.11 4.00
C ALA A 204 -0.85 -8.93 2.56
N GLN A 205 0.26 -8.22 2.37
CA GLN A 205 0.92 -8.08 1.07
C GLN A 205 1.40 -9.43 0.53
N GLY A 206 2.01 -10.27 1.37
CA GLY A 206 2.42 -11.63 1.00
C GLY A 206 1.23 -12.48 0.53
N LEU A 207 0.09 -12.39 1.21
CA LEU A 207 -1.14 -13.08 0.80
C LEU A 207 -1.62 -12.63 -0.58
N VAL A 208 -1.54 -11.33 -0.87
CA VAL A 208 -1.89 -10.77 -2.18
C VAL A 208 -0.92 -11.24 -3.25
N ALA A 209 0.38 -11.22 -2.96
CA ALA A 209 1.43 -11.71 -3.83
C ALA A 209 1.27 -13.21 -4.16
N MET A 210 0.70 -14.02 -3.26
CA MET A 210 0.34 -15.42 -3.53
C MET A 210 -0.96 -15.56 -4.33
N ALA A 211 -1.96 -14.75 -4.01
CA ALA A 211 -3.30 -14.88 -4.59
C ALA A 211 -3.30 -14.62 -6.10
N TYR A 212 -2.52 -13.65 -6.60
CA TYR A 212 -2.49 -13.34 -8.02
C TYR A 212 -1.90 -14.46 -8.89
N PRO A 213 -0.70 -15.02 -8.61
CA PRO A 213 -0.19 -16.21 -9.33
C PRO A 213 -1.13 -17.41 -9.23
N PHE A 214 -1.78 -17.62 -8.09
CA PHE A 214 -2.77 -18.68 -7.92
C PHE A 214 -3.98 -18.49 -8.85
N LEU A 215 -4.53 -17.27 -8.90
CA LEU A 215 -5.60 -16.90 -9.83
C LEU A 215 -5.15 -17.05 -11.29
N THR A 216 -3.89 -16.71 -11.61
CA THR A 216 -3.33 -16.91 -12.96
C THR A 216 -3.26 -18.39 -13.31
N ALA A 217 -2.83 -19.24 -12.38
CA ALA A 217 -2.80 -20.68 -12.59
C ALA A 217 -4.20 -21.23 -12.88
N ILE A 218 -5.22 -20.79 -12.14
CA ILE A 218 -6.62 -21.12 -12.43
C ILE A 218 -7.02 -20.62 -13.82
N PHE A 219 -6.74 -19.35 -14.13
CA PHE A 219 -7.08 -18.71 -15.40
C PHE A 219 -6.56 -19.48 -16.62
N THR A 220 -5.35 -20.06 -16.53
CA THR A 220 -4.75 -20.84 -17.63
C THR A 220 -5.53 -22.12 -17.96
N GLN A 221 -6.16 -22.72 -16.94
CA GLN A 221 -6.92 -23.97 -17.06
C GLN A 221 -8.37 -23.75 -17.54
N LEU A 222 -8.88 -22.53 -17.45
CA LEU A 222 -10.25 -22.20 -17.83
C LEU A 222 -10.44 -22.16 -19.37
N SER A 223 -11.67 -22.44 -19.80
CA SER A 223 -12.15 -22.21 -21.16
C SER A 223 -12.46 -20.71 -21.40
N GLY A 224 -12.55 -20.27 -22.65
CA GLY A 224 -12.77 -18.84 -22.98
C GLY A 224 -13.94 -18.17 -22.24
N PRO A 225 -15.16 -18.75 -22.22
CA PRO A 225 -16.27 -18.19 -21.47
C PRO A 225 -16.03 -18.12 -19.95
N GLN A 226 -15.34 -19.12 -19.39
CA GLN A 226 -14.99 -19.16 -17.97
C GLN A 226 -13.90 -18.13 -17.61
N GLN A 227 -12.94 -17.89 -18.52
CA GLN A 227 -11.96 -16.82 -18.38
C GLN A 227 -12.65 -15.45 -18.30
N THR A 228 -13.65 -15.21 -19.14
CA THR A 228 -14.46 -13.98 -19.10
C THR A 228 -15.22 -13.85 -17.77
N ALA A 229 -15.80 -14.94 -17.26
CA ALA A 229 -16.46 -14.92 -15.95
C ALA A 229 -15.47 -14.58 -14.82
N LEU A 230 -14.25 -15.13 -14.84
CA LEU A 230 -13.22 -14.82 -13.85
C LEU A 230 -12.78 -13.35 -13.90
N VAL A 231 -12.66 -12.77 -15.10
CA VAL A 231 -12.37 -11.33 -15.28
C VAL A 231 -13.43 -10.45 -14.62
N ILE A 232 -14.71 -10.83 -14.71
CA ILE A 232 -15.82 -10.09 -14.07
C ILE A 232 -15.74 -10.16 -12.53
N VAL A 233 -15.15 -11.22 -11.97
CA VAL A 233 -14.95 -11.35 -10.51
C VAL A 233 -13.74 -10.54 -10.02
N MET A 234 -12.79 -10.19 -10.89
CA MET A 234 -11.56 -9.47 -10.51
C MET A 234 -11.78 -8.13 -9.80
N PRO A 235 -12.73 -7.26 -10.20
CA PRO A 235 -13.03 -6.04 -9.47
C PRO A 235 -13.47 -6.30 -8.01
N VAL A 236 -14.19 -7.39 -7.77
CA VAL A 236 -14.62 -7.79 -6.41
C VAL A 236 -13.42 -8.28 -5.60
N PHE A 237 -12.57 -9.12 -6.19
CA PHE A 237 -11.33 -9.56 -5.56
C PHE A 237 -10.42 -8.39 -5.19
N LYS A 238 -10.25 -7.45 -6.13
CA LYS A 238 -9.51 -6.19 -5.94
C LYS A 238 -10.10 -5.38 -4.78
N PHE A 239 -11.42 -5.22 -4.73
CA PHE A 239 -12.12 -4.52 -3.66
C PHE A 239 -11.87 -5.15 -2.28
N ILE A 240 -12.02 -6.47 -2.17
CA ILE A 240 -11.79 -7.21 -0.92
C ILE A 240 -10.35 -7.02 -0.46
N THR A 241 -9.41 -7.15 -1.40
CA THR A 241 -7.98 -7.02 -1.13
C THR A 241 -7.61 -5.61 -0.65
N LYS A 242 -8.17 -4.56 -1.28
CA LYS A 242 -8.00 -3.17 -0.82
C LYS A 242 -8.46 -3.01 0.61
N ARG A 243 -9.60 -3.60 0.97
CA ARG A 243 -10.14 -3.51 2.32
C ARG A 243 -9.25 -4.24 3.33
N VAL A 244 -8.80 -5.45 3.01
CA VAL A 244 -7.91 -6.22 3.90
C VAL A 244 -6.62 -5.45 4.18
N ILE A 245 -5.96 -4.91 3.15
CA ILE A 245 -4.72 -4.15 3.34
C ILE A 245 -4.99 -2.81 4.02
N ALA A 246 -6.08 -2.13 3.68
CA ALA A 246 -6.42 -0.87 4.34
C ALA A 246 -6.72 -1.07 5.83
N ASP A 247 -7.43 -2.14 6.18
CA ASP A 247 -7.75 -2.50 7.57
C ASP A 247 -6.47 -2.93 8.33
N ALA A 248 -5.56 -3.67 7.68
CA ALA A 248 -4.24 -4.01 8.24
C ALA A 248 -3.34 -2.78 8.46
N ALA A 249 -3.47 -1.77 7.60
CA ALA A 249 -2.67 -0.56 7.63
C ALA A 249 -3.29 0.57 8.48
N VAL A 250 -4.45 0.39 9.13
CA VAL A 250 -5.16 1.47 9.88
C VAL A 250 -4.24 2.21 10.85
N GLY A 251 -3.31 1.50 11.50
CA GLY A 251 -2.33 2.07 12.44
C GLY A 251 -1.30 3.01 11.79
N LEU A 252 -1.22 3.07 10.47
CA LEU A 252 -0.27 3.89 9.71
C LEU A 252 -0.83 5.18 9.15
N HIS A 253 -2.12 5.44 9.40
CA HIS A 253 -2.80 6.69 9.10
C HIS A 253 -2.59 7.17 7.65
N GLU A 254 -1.65 8.10 7.42
CA GLU A 254 -1.38 8.72 6.12
C GLU A 254 -0.73 7.77 5.10
N HIS A 255 -0.11 6.68 5.54
CA HIS A 255 0.56 5.72 4.65
C HIS A 255 -0.37 4.60 4.17
N VAL A 256 -1.59 4.51 4.71
CA VAL A 256 -2.61 3.54 4.25
C VAL A 256 -2.81 3.68 2.75
N GLY A 257 -2.94 4.91 2.26
CA GLY A 257 -3.20 5.19 0.86
C GLY A 257 -2.13 4.63 -0.08
N PRO A 258 -0.88 5.09 0.04
CA PRO A 258 0.24 4.59 -0.75
C PRO A 258 0.41 3.06 -0.66
N ILE A 259 0.33 2.48 0.54
CA ILE A 259 0.49 1.03 0.73
C ILE A 259 -0.57 0.26 -0.05
N VAL A 260 -1.85 0.67 0.02
CA VAL A 260 -2.92 -0.01 -0.71
C VAL A 260 -2.74 0.15 -2.23
N VAL A 261 -2.34 1.33 -2.71
CA VAL A 261 -2.11 1.55 -4.15
C VAL A 261 -0.97 0.68 -4.66
N PHE A 262 0.22 0.74 -4.03
CA PHE A 262 1.38 -0.01 -4.49
C PHE A 262 1.26 -1.53 -4.27
N SER A 263 0.47 -1.98 -3.30
CA SER A 263 0.29 -3.41 -3.02
C SER A 263 -0.87 -4.03 -3.81
N VAL A 264 -1.95 -3.29 -4.07
CA VAL A 264 -3.17 -3.84 -4.68
C VAL A 264 -3.37 -3.36 -6.10
N ASP A 265 -3.30 -2.05 -6.34
CA ASP A 265 -3.58 -1.51 -7.66
C ASP A 265 -2.51 -1.93 -8.67
N VAL A 266 -1.23 -1.87 -8.28
CA VAL A 266 -0.11 -2.30 -9.14
C VAL A 266 -0.18 -3.79 -9.46
N PHE A 267 -0.34 -4.66 -8.45
CA PHE A 267 -0.47 -6.10 -8.68
C PHE A 267 -1.69 -6.46 -9.52
N SER A 268 -2.82 -5.78 -9.31
CA SER A 268 -4.01 -5.96 -10.12
C SER A 268 -3.77 -5.62 -11.59
N VAL A 269 -3.02 -4.56 -11.88
CA VAL A 269 -2.67 -4.17 -13.26
C VAL A 269 -1.76 -5.21 -13.89
N PHE A 270 -0.74 -5.69 -13.17
CA PHE A 270 0.13 -6.77 -13.66
C PHE A 270 -0.64 -8.05 -13.95
N TYR A 271 -1.54 -8.45 -13.06
CA TYR A 271 -2.40 -9.61 -13.28
C TYR A 271 -3.24 -9.46 -14.54
N VAL A 272 -3.90 -8.30 -14.71
CA VAL A 272 -4.71 -8.02 -15.89
C VAL A 272 -3.87 -8.11 -17.17
N ALA A 273 -2.66 -7.54 -17.17
CA ALA A 273 -1.73 -7.65 -18.29
C ALA A 273 -1.32 -9.10 -18.57
N MET A 274 -1.04 -9.90 -17.54
CA MET A 274 -0.73 -11.33 -17.71
C MET A 274 -1.93 -12.12 -18.26
N SER A 275 -3.15 -11.86 -17.78
CA SER A 275 -4.36 -12.47 -18.31
C SER A 275 -4.60 -12.09 -19.78
N MET A 276 -4.31 -10.85 -20.18
CA MET A 276 -4.38 -10.44 -21.59
C MET A 276 -3.38 -11.23 -22.46
N GLN A 277 -2.16 -11.45 -21.97
CA GLN A 277 -1.12 -12.22 -22.69
C GLN A 277 -1.45 -13.71 -22.79
N ILE A 278 -2.02 -14.30 -21.73
CA ILE A 278 -2.36 -15.73 -21.64
C ILE A 278 -3.72 -16.04 -22.30
N SER A 279 -4.54 -15.02 -22.54
CA SER A 279 -5.89 -15.17 -23.09
C SER A 279 -5.87 -15.97 -24.39
N LYS A 280 -6.75 -16.97 -24.47
CA LYS A 280 -6.91 -17.82 -25.67
C LYS A 280 -7.77 -17.16 -26.75
N THR A 281 -8.45 -16.05 -26.44
CA THR A 281 -9.38 -15.39 -27.37
C THR A 281 -9.16 -13.88 -27.43
N MET A 282 -9.30 -13.31 -28.64
CA MET A 282 -9.25 -11.85 -28.83
C MET A 282 -10.41 -11.13 -28.13
N VAL A 283 -11.57 -11.78 -28.01
CA VAL A 283 -12.77 -11.22 -27.37
C VAL A 283 -12.51 -10.93 -25.89
N THR A 284 -11.90 -11.85 -25.15
CA THR A 284 -11.57 -11.64 -23.73
C THR A 284 -10.61 -10.46 -23.56
N THR A 285 -9.60 -10.32 -24.42
CA THR A 285 -8.66 -9.19 -24.39
C THR A 285 -9.36 -7.85 -24.67
N LEU A 286 -10.22 -7.80 -25.70
CA LEU A 286 -11.00 -6.60 -26.02
C LEU A 286 -11.95 -6.21 -24.87
N LEU A 287 -12.59 -7.19 -24.22
CA LEU A 287 -13.46 -6.95 -23.07
C LEU A 287 -12.70 -6.41 -21.87
N ILE A 288 -11.49 -6.92 -21.60
CA ILE A 288 -10.64 -6.40 -20.52
C ILE A 288 -10.29 -4.93 -20.81
N ILE A 289 -9.82 -4.60 -22.03
CA ILE A 289 -9.47 -3.23 -22.42
C ILE A 289 -10.67 -2.29 -22.32
N ALA A 290 -11.83 -2.72 -22.82
CA ALA A 290 -13.06 -1.94 -22.77
C ALA A 290 -13.51 -1.69 -21.31
N SER A 291 -13.44 -2.70 -20.46
CA SER A 291 -13.74 -2.61 -19.03
C SER A 291 -12.80 -1.61 -18.34
N ASP A 292 -11.49 -1.73 -18.53
CA ASP A 292 -10.52 -0.83 -17.89
C ASP A 292 -10.71 0.62 -18.36
N SER A 293 -10.91 0.82 -19.67
CA SER A 293 -11.19 2.13 -20.25
C SER A 293 -12.47 2.75 -19.64
N PHE A 294 -13.52 1.94 -19.47
CA PHE A 294 -14.76 2.37 -18.83
C PHE A 294 -14.57 2.80 -17.38
N HIS A 295 -13.81 2.02 -16.59
CA HIS A 295 -13.49 2.39 -15.20
C HIS A 295 -12.71 3.72 -15.12
N VAL A 296 -11.76 3.93 -16.02
CA VAL A 296 -10.99 5.20 -16.10
C VAL A 296 -11.91 6.38 -16.43
N VAL A 297 -12.82 6.23 -17.40
CA VAL A 297 -13.76 7.28 -17.80
C VAL A 297 -14.71 7.64 -16.66
N ILE A 298 -15.22 6.65 -15.92
CA ILE A 298 -16.06 6.91 -14.74
C ILE A 298 -15.28 7.67 -13.68
N ALA A 299 -14.07 7.20 -13.34
CA ALA A 299 -13.24 7.85 -12.32
C ALA A 299 -12.94 9.31 -12.69
N LEU A 300 -12.62 9.57 -13.97
CA LEU A 300 -12.39 10.93 -14.46
C LEU A 300 -13.65 11.79 -14.37
N ARG A 301 -14.81 11.26 -14.75
CA ARG A 301 -16.09 11.98 -14.65
C ARG A 301 -16.44 12.32 -13.21
N ASP A 302 -16.22 11.41 -12.28
CA ASP A 302 -16.46 11.65 -10.85
C ASP A 302 -15.54 12.74 -10.29
N ILE A 303 -14.25 12.72 -10.66
CA ILE A 303 -13.29 13.77 -10.28
C ILE A 303 -13.73 15.12 -10.85
N LEU A 304 -14.04 15.20 -12.15
CA LEU A 304 -14.48 16.44 -12.79
C LEU A 304 -15.76 16.98 -12.15
N ARG A 305 -16.74 16.13 -11.86
CA ARG A 305 -17.96 16.53 -11.15
C ARG A 305 -17.68 17.09 -9.76
N GLN A 306 -16.76 16.48 -9.01
CA GLN A 306 -16.37 16.98 -7.69
C GLN A 306 -15.71 18.35 -7.79
N VAL A 307 -14.79 18.53 -8.74
CA VAL A 307 -14.14 19.82 -9.00
C VAL A 307 -15.18 20.89 -9.35
N THR A 308 -16.09 20.60 -10.29
CA THR A 308 -17.14 21.55 -10.66
C THR A 308 -18.07 21.86 -9.50
N ALA A 309 -18.48 20.87 -8.70
CA ALA A 309 -19.35 21.10 -7.54
C ALA A 309 -18.71 22.00 -6.47
N ILE A 310 -17.39 21.85 -6.26
CA ILE A 310 -16.63 22.70 -5.34
C ILE A 310 -16.52 24.13 -5.90
N GLN A 311 -16.27 24.28 -7.20
CA GLN A 311 -16.22 25.59 -7.87
C GLN A 311 -17.58 26.32 -7.78
N THR A 312 -18.69 25.63 -8.07
CA THR A 312 -20.04 26.22 -8.03
C THR A 312 -20.45 26.65 -6.63
N ARG A 313 -20.08 25.90 -5.57
CA ARG A 313 -20.36 26.30 -4.17
C ARG A 313 -19.68 27.58 -3.74
N ARG A 314 -18.63 28.02 -4.46
CA ARG A 314 -17.75 29.11 -4.04
C ARG A 314 -18.10 30.46 -4.65
N GLY A 315 -18.99 30.50 -5.64
CA GLY A 315 -19.33 31.73 -6.36
C GLY A 315 -18.23 32.19 -7.32
N GLU A 316 -18.63 32.93 -8.36
CA GLU A 316 -17.78 33.37 -9.48
C GLU A 316 -16.66 34.36 -9.07
N GLU A 317 -16.67 34.91 -7.85
CA GLU A 317 -15.68 35.90 -7.38
C GLU A 317 -14.24 35.37 -7.24
N LEU A 318 -14.05 34.04 -7.21
CA LEU A 318 -12.73 33.41 -7.11
C LEU A 318 -12.34 32.55 -8.32
N SER A 319 -12.91 32.85 -9.49
CA SER A 319 -12.72 32.10 -10.75
C SER A 319 -11.26 32.09 -11.29
N GLY A 320 -10.33 32.83 -10.66
CA GLY A 320 -8.92 32.91 -11.09
C GLY A 320 -7.88 32.47 -10.06
N VAL A 321 -8.26 32.11 -8.83
CA VAL A 321 -7.28 31.78 -7.77
C VAL A 321 -7.06 30.26 -7.73
N ASN A 322 -5.80 29.83 -7.89
CA ASN A 322 -5.44 28.42 -7.74
C ASN A 322 -5.87 27.91 -6.36
N TYR A 323 -6.60 26.80 -6.32
CA TYR A 323 -7.09 26.19 -5.07
C TYR A 323 -5.99 26.01 -4.01
N LEU A 324 -4.78 25.67 -4.46
CA LEU A 324 -3.62 25.47 -3.61
C LEU A 324 -3.10 26.77 -2.98
N ASP A 325 -3.30 27.91 -3.62
CA ASP A 325 -2.85 29.20 -3.10
C ASP A 325 -3.69 29.65 -1.90
N ASP A 326 -4.99 29.30 -1.90
CA ASP A 326 -5.93 29.62 -0.82
C ASP A 326 -6.01 28.51 0.26
N LEU A 327 -5.16 27.49 0.14
CA LEU A 327 -5.19 26.34 1.05
C LEU A 327 -4.88 26.73 2.50
N ILE A 328 -3.92 27.63 2.72
CA ILE A 328 -3.55 28.08 4.06
C ILE A 328 -4.67 28.89 4.71
N SER A 329 -5.34 29.78 3.96
CA SER A 329 -6.48 30.55 4.44
C SER A 329 -7.64 29.63 4.80
N MET A 330 -7.91 28.60 4.00
CA MET A 330 -8.94 27.60 4.27
C MET A 330 -8.65 26.79 5.53
N VAL A 331 -7.41 26.34 5.71
CA VAL A 331 -7.02 25.63 6.94
C VAL A 331 -7.17 26.56 8.14
N ARG A 332 -6.75 27.82 8.03
CA ARG A 332 -6.88 28.80 9.11
C ARG A 332 -8.34 29.03 9.53
N THR A 333 -9.26 29.24 8.58
CA THR A 333 -10.69 29.40 8.90
C THR A 333 -11.26 28.17 9.57
N ILE A 334 -10.87 26.96 9.16
CA ILE A 334 -11.31 25.72 9.82
C ILE A 334 -10.86 25.69 11.29
N PHE A 335 -9.61 26.06 11.58
CA PHE A 335 -9.11 26.08 12.96
C PHE A 335 -9.68 27.23 13.79
N ASP A 336 -9.96 28.38 13.20
CA ASP A 336 -10.61 29.49 13.89
C ASP A 336 -12.09 29.20 14.20
N ASP A 337 -12.81 28.51 13.30
CA ASP A 337 -14.15 27.99 13.57
C ASP A 337 -14.16 26.88 14.63
N ASP A 338 -13.15 26.00 14.65
CA ASP A 338 -13.04 24.92 15.64
C ASP A 338 -12.77 25.45 17.05
N LYS A 339 -12.13 26.62 17.19
CA LYS A 339 -11.99 27.32 18.49
C LYS A 339 -13.33 27.81 19.05
N VAL A 340 -14.33 28.00 18.19
CA VAL A 340 -15.67 28.52 18.54
C VAL A 340 -16.70 27.39 18.69
N ALA A 341 -16.48 26.24 18.06
CA ALA A 341 -17.40 25.10 18.02
C ALA A 341 -17.13 24.03 19.09
N ALA A 342 -18.12 23.15 19.34
CA ALA A 342 -17.96 21.98 20.20
C ALA A 342 -16.90 21.00 19.64
N PRO A 343 -16.13 20.30 20.49
CA PRO A 343 -15.01 19.47 20.05
C PRO A 343 -15.46 18.39 19.06
N ARG A 344 -14.82 18.36 17.89
CA ARG A 344 -15.06 17.35 16.85
C ARG A 344 -14.80 15.95 17.39
N THR A 345 -15.59 14.99 16.92
CA THR A 345 -15.41 13.55 17.23
C THR A 345 -14.11 12.98 16.69
N ASN A 346 -13.52 13.59 15.65
CA ASN A 346 -12.20 13.25 15.11
C ASN A 346 -11.30 14.51 15.13
N PRO A 347 -10.20 14.52 15.90
CA PRO A 347 -9.27 15.65 15.94
C PRO A 347 -8.50 15.79 14.62
N ILE A 348 -8.33 17.03 14.14
CA ILE A 348 -7.51 17.32 12.95
C ILE A 348 -6.04 17.09 13.30
N ARG A 349 -5.34 16.31 12.48
CA ARG A 349 -3.91 16.08 12.66
C ARG A 349 -3.10 17.22 12.06
N ILE A 350 -2.23 17.82 12.88
CA ILE A 350 -1.38 18.93 12.44
C ILE A 350 -0.10 18.39 11.80
N LEU A 351 0.61 17.48 12.48
CA LEU A 351 1.93 16.99 12.07
C LEU A 351 1.87 15.61 11.39
N ALA A 352 2.73 15.42 10.40
CA ALA A 352 2.95 14.15 9.74
C ALA A 352 3.80 13.21 10.63
N PRO A 353 3.71 11.87 10.44
CA PRO A 353 4.55 10.93 11.19
C PRO A 353 6.05 11.09 10.97
N CYS A 354 6.44 11.58 9.79
CA CYS A 354 7.82 11.89 9.42
C CYS A 354 7.90 13.37 9.02
N PRO A 355 8.95 14.09 9.45
CA PRO A 355 9.09 15.51 9.16
C PRO A 355 9.23 15.74 7.65
N LEU A 356 8.45 16.68 7.12
CA LEU A 356 8.45 17.03 5.71
C LEU A 356 9.22 18.33 5.46
N LEU A 357 9.74 18.49 4.24
CA LEU A 357 10.41 19.72 3.84
C LEU A 357 9.37 20.82 3.58
N LEU A 358 9.41 21.89 4.36
CA LEU A 358 8.48 23.02 4.27
C LEU A 358 9.19 24.30 3.80
N SER A 359 8.44 25.26 3.28
CA SER A 359 8.89 26.64 3.16
C SER A 359 8.83 27.39 4.48
N ASP A 360 9.57 28.49 4.60
CA ASP A 360 9.56 29.33 5.81
C ASP A 360 8.16 29.87 6.14
N GLU A 361 7.38 30.22 5.11
CA GLU A 361 5.97 30.65 5.24
C GLU A 361 5.12 29.53 5.87
N SER A 362 5.26 28.32 5.35
CA SER A 362 4.54 27.13 5.78
C SER A 362 4.94 26.65 7.17
N SER A 363 6.23 26.73 7.52
CA SER A 363 6.72 26.44 8.87
C SER A 363 6.13 27.43 9.87
N SER A 364 6.21 28.74 9.57
CA SER A 364 5.64 29.78 10.43
C SER A 364 4.12 29.66 10.60
N PHE A 365 3.42 29.12 9.59
CA PHE A 365 2.00 28.85 9.67
C PHE A 365 1.69 27.68 10.61
N LEU A 366 2.42 26.57 10.51
CA LEU A 366 2.25 25.43 11.41
C LEU A 366 2.57 25.77 12.87
N ASP A 367 3.52 26.67 13.13
CA ASP A 367 3.85 27.12 14.49
C ASP A 367 2.72 27.97 15.13
N LYS A 368 1.78 28.49 14.34
CA LYS A 368 0.71 29.42 14.79
C LYS A 368 -0.64 28.74 15.04
N ILE A 369 -0.78 27.47 14.67
CA ILE A 369 -2.01 26.66 14.83
C ILE A 369 -1.72 25.59 15.87
#